data_AF-A0A3B8Y6H1-F1
#
_entry.id   AF-A0A3B8Y6H1-F1
#
_cell.length_a   1.000
_cell.length_b   1.000
_cell.length_c   1.000
_cell.angle_alpha   90.00
_cell.angle_beta   90.00
_cell.angle_gamma   90.00
#
_symmetry.space_group_name_H-M   'P 1'
#
loop_
_entity.id
_entity.type
_entity.pdbx_description
1 polymer ?
#
loop_
_entity_poly.entity_id
_entity_poly.type
_entity_poly.pdbx_seq_one_letter_code
_entity_poly.pdbx_strand_id
1 'polypeptide(L)'
;MSDQTPKMLNQVHPIERVDEFLVVERVFSEDKGLPSIGLANIQAQVPKIEANKEKILRACQIFKKRGANAAIFILGWFGNLGPFWIKIDPSFIF
;
A
#
# COMPACT_ATOMS: atom_id res chain seq x y z
N MET A 1 29.20 16.18 16.02
CA MET A 1 27.81 16.07 15.50
C MET A 1 27.69 14.67 14.93
N SER A 2 26.83 13.85 15.54
CA SER A 2 26.70 12.42 15.27
C SER A 2 26.20 12.14 13.85
N ASP A 3 26.96 11.31 13.14
CA ASP A 3 26.64 10.74 11.83
C ASP A 3 25.40 9.83 11.96
N GLN A 4 24.22 10.37 11.68
CA GLN A 4 22.97 9.61 11.65
C GLN A 4 22.74 9.05 10.25
N THR A 5 23.60 8.13 9.82
CA THR A 5 23.29 7.31 8.65
C THR A 5 22.18 6.33 9.06
N PRO A 6 20.97 6.38 8.47
CA PRO A 6 19.91 5.44 8.82
C PRO A 6 20.37 4.03 8.49
N LYS A 7 20.43 3.16 9.51
CA LYS A 7 20.70 1.74 9.33
C LYS A 7 19.56 1.16 8.50
N MET A 8 19.82 0.85 7.24
CA MET A 8 18.86 0.14 6.39
C MET A 8 18.67 -1.27 6.94
N LEU A 9 17.50 -1.52 7.51
CA LEU A 9 17.01 -2.88 7.68
C LEU A 9 16.49 -3.33 6.32
N ASN A 10 16.91 -4.51 5.85
CA ASN A 10 16.30 -5.14 4.69
C ASN A 10 15.55 -6.38 5.17
N GLN A 11 14.61 -6.16 6.09
CA GLN A 11 13.78 -7.22 6.63
C GLN A 11 12.57 -7.41 5.73
N VAL A 12 12.45 -8.61 5.17
CA VAL A 12 11.30 -9.04 4.37
C VAL A 12 10.48 -9.98 5.25
N HIS A 13 9.23 -9.60 5.52
CA HIS A 13 8.30 -10.49 6.22
C HIS A 13 7.75 -11.55 5.26
N PRO A 14 7.36 -12.73 5.77
CA PRO A 14 6.82 -13.80 4.96
C PRO A 14 5.61 -13.34 4.14
N ILE A 15 5.48 -13.90 2.93
CA ILE A 15 4.36 -13.64 2.05
C ILE A 15 3.11 -14.22 2.69
N GLU A 16 2.11 -13.38 2.94
CA GLU A 16 0.82 -13.79 3.48
C GLU A 16 -0.26 -13.56 2.44
N ARG A 17 -1.28 -14.43 2.41
CA ARG A 17 -2.48 -14.21 1.62
C ARG A 17 -3.57 -13.65 2.52
N VAL A 18 -3.99 -12.42 2.25
CA VAL A 18 -5.10 -11.76 2.96
C VAL A 18 -6.17 -11.44 1.91
N ASP A 19 -7.34 -12.07 2.05
CA ASP A 19 -8.39 -12.09 1.03
C ASP A 19 -7.85 -12.55 -0.34
N GLU A 20 -7.96 -11.67 -1.34
CA GLU A 20 -7.49 -11.88 -2.71
C GLU A 20 -6.07 -11.36 -2.96
N PHE A 21 -5.44 -10.72 -1.96
CA PHE A 21 -4.14 -10.09 -2.09
C PHE A 21 -3.01 -10.97 -1.55
N LEU A 22 -1.90 -11.02 -2.29
CA LEU A 22 -0.61 -11.45 -1.77
C LEU A 22 0.07 -10.24 -1.15
N VAL A 23 0.37 -10.33 0.14
CA VAL A 23 0.91 -9.23 0.93
C VAL A 23 2.37 -9.52 1.27
N VAL A 24 3.22 -8.54 1.00
CA VAL A 24 4.64 -8.54 1.35
C VAL A 24 4.92 -7.25 2.09
N GLU A 25 5.63 -7.35 3.19
CA GLU A 25 6.00 -6.20 4.01
C GLU A 25 7.53 -6.07 4.05
N ARG A 26 7.99 -4.83 3.89
CA ARG A 26 9.41 -4.48 3.96
C ARG A 26 9.58 -3.27 4.87
N VAL A 27 10.49 -3.40 5.82
CA VAL A 27 10.83 -2.34 6.77
C VAL A 27 12.22 -1.84 6.43
N PHE A 28 12.32 -0.56 6.08
CA PHE A 28 13.59 0.10 5.71
C PHE A 28 14.20 0.94 6.84
N SER A 29 13.41 1.25 7.87
CA SER A 29 13.80 2.01 9.05
C SER A 29 12.94 1.60 10.25
N GLU A 30 13.51 1.63 11.45
CA GLU A 30 12.76 1.42 12.70
C GLU A 30 12.04 2.69 13.20
N ASP A 31 12.33 3.85 12.59
CA ASP A 31 11.73 5.11 12.96
C ASP A 31 10.27 5.20 12.48
N LYS A 32 9.34 5.16 13.46
CA LYS A 32 7.90 5.22 13.24
C LYS A 32 7.39 6.60 12.81
N GLY A 33 8.21 7.65 12.90
CA GLY A 33 7.88 8.99 12.42
C GLY A 33 8.05 9.15 10.90
N LEU A 34 8.67 8.17 10.23
CA LEU A 34 8.90 8.20 8.79
C LEU A 34 7.67 7.72 8.00
N PRO A 35 7.57 8.08 6.70
CA PRO A 35 6.52 7.58 5.83
C PRO A 35 6.51 6.05 5.73
N SER A 36 5.32 5.47 5.75
CA SER A 36 5.06 4.05 5.53
C SER A 36 4.03 3.91 4.41
N ILE A 37 4.36 3.17 3.35
CA ILE A 37 3.61 3.21 2.09
C ILE A 37 2.99 1.83 1.80
N GLY A 38 1.67 1.79 1.67
CA GLY A 38 0.95 0.66 1.10
C GLY A 38 0.91 0.77 -0.42
N LEU A 39 1.31 -0.28 -1.13
CA LEU A 39 1.24 -0.36 -2.59
C LEU A 39 0.37 -1.55 -2.98
N ALA A 40 -0.72 -1.30 -3.71
CA ALA A 40 -1.62 -2.35 -4.19
C ALA A 40 -1.75 -2.31 -5.71
N ASN A 41 -1.49 -3.45 -6.33
CA ASN A 41 -1.87 -3.70 -7.72
C ASN A 41 -3.27 -4.31 -7.74
N ILE A 42 -4.26 -3.54 -8.20
CA ILE A 42 -5.67 -3.92 -8.19
C ILE A 42 -6.14 -4.12 -9.63
N GLN A 43 -6.63 -5.33 -9.91
CA GLN A 43 -7.30 -5.61 -11.17
C GLN A 43 -8.67 -4.94 -11.19
N ALA A 44 -8.82 -3.90 -12.03
CA ALA A 44 -10.08 -3.20 -12.19
C ALA A 44 -11.09 -4.03 -13.00
N GLN A 45 -12.35 -4.02 -12.58
CA GLN A 45 -13.48 -4.51 -13.33
C GLN A 45 -14.26 -3.32 -13.88
N VAL A 46 -14.39 -3.22 -15.19
CA VAL A 46 -15.07 -2.07 -15.81
C VAL A 46 -16.24 -2.57 -16.67
N PRO A 47 -17.43 -1.96 -16.60
CA PRO A 47 -17.81 -0.68 -15.96
C PRO A 47 -18.09 -0.70 -14.44
N LYS A 48 -17.73 -1.76 -13.71
CA LYS A 48 -18.14 -1.98 -12.31
C LYS A 48 -17.37 -1.12 -11.28
N ILE A 49 -17.67 0.18 -11.22
CA ILE A 49 -17.06 1.14 -10.29
C ILE A 49 -17.20 0.70 -8.82
N GLU A 50 -18.38 0.24 -8.41
CA GLU A 50 -18.61 -0.17 -7.02
C GLU A 50 -17.77 -1.38 -6.61
N ALA A 51 -17.63 -2.38 -7.50
CA ALA A 51 -16.74 -3.51 -7.26
C ALA A 51 -15.27 -3.09 -7.11
N ASN A 52 -14.83 -2.06 -7.84
CA ASN A 52 -13.48 -1.53 -7.71
C ASN A 52 -13.28 -0.77 -6.39
N LYS A 53 -14.28 0.02 -5.97
CA LYS A 53 -14.24 0.71 -4.66
C LYS A 53 -14.13 -0.30 -3.52
N GLU A 54 -14.87 -1.40 -3.55
CA GLU A 54 -14.79 -2.45 -2.53
C GLU A 54 -13.38 -3.06 -2.45
N LYS A 55 -12.72 -3.32 -3.59
CA LYS A 55 -11.33 -3.79 -3.62
C LYS A 55 -10.36 -2.79 -2.99
N ILE A 56 -10.51 -1.51 -3.32
CA ILE A 56 -9.69 -0.43 -2.76
C ILE A 56 -9.92 -0.34 -1.24
N LEU A 57 -11.17 -0.44 -0.78
CA LEU A 57 -11.50 -0.41 0.65
C LEU A 57 -10.87 -1.58 1.41
N ARG A 58 -10.91 -2.80 0.85
CA ARG A 58 -10.21 -3.96 1.44
C ARG A 58 -8.70 -3.73 1.52
N ALA A 59 -8.07 -3.24 0.45
CA ALA A 59 -6.65 -2.91 0.45
C ALA A 59 -6.30 -1.84 1.51
N CYS A 60 -7.12 -0.79 1.64
CA CYS A 60 -6.96 0.22 2.70
C CYS A 60 -7.01 -0.40 4.11
N GLN A 61 -7.92 -1.36 4.35
CA GLN A 61 -8.01 -2.03 5.65
C GLN A 61 -6.77 -2.86 5.95
N ILE A 62 -6.19 -3.54 4.95
CA ILE A 62 -4.92 -4.26 5.09
C ILE A 62 -3.79 -3.29 5.43
N PHE A 63 -3.68 -2.18 4.70
CA PHE A 63 -2.68 -1.14 4.93
C PHE A 63 -2.77 -0.53 6.32
N LYS A 64 -3.99 -0.21 6.77
CA LYS A 64 -4.24 0.33 8.12
C LYS A 64 -3.83 -0.65 9.21
N LYS A 65 -4.15 -1.94 9.06
CA LYS A 65 -3.74 -2.99 10.01
C LYS A 65 -2.23 -3.15 10.10
N ARG A 66 -1.49 -2.78 9.05
CA ARG A 66 -0.02 -2.87 8.96
C ARG A 66 0.70 -1.54 9.19
N GLY A 67 -0.03 -0.48 9.58
CA GLY A 67 0.57 0.81 9.91
C GLY A 67 1.13 1.58 8.73
N ALA A 68 0.70 1.31 7.49
CA ALA A 68 0.99 2.18 6.37
C ALA A 68 0.26 3.51 6.55
N ASN A 69 0.95 4.64 6.37
CA ASN A 69 0.39 5.98 6.51
C ASN A 69 0.07 6.68 5.17
N ALA A 70 0.41 6.04 4.05
CA ALA A 70 0.05 6.45 2.70
C ALA A 70 -0.29 5.23 1.85
N ALA A 71 -1.11 5.40 0.81
CA ALA A 71 -1.50 4.32 -0.08
C ALA A 71 -1.39 4.72 -1.56
N ILE A 72 -0.88 3.80 -2.38
CA ILE A 72 -0.78 3.93 -3.82
C ILE A 72 -1.52 2.75 -4.46
N PHE A 73 -2.46 3.05 -5.34
CA PHE A 73 -3.27 2.06 -6.04
C PHE A 73 -2.93 2.07 -7.53
N ILE A 74 -2.46 0.95 -8.03
CA ILE A 74 -2.25 0.72 -9.46
C ILE A 74 -3.49 -0.01 -9.97
N LEU A 75 -4.40 0.71 -10.62
CA LEU A 75 -5.62 0.16 -11.20
C LEU A 75 -5.37 -0.22 -12.66
N GLY A 76 -5.21 -1.51 -12.94
CA GLY A 76 -5.05 -2.01 -14.30
C GLY A 76 -6.40 -2.28 -14.97
N TRP A 77 -6.67 -1.63 -16.10
CA TRP A 77 -7.54 -2.16 -17.15
C TRP A 77 -6.67 -3.04 -18.06
N PHE A 78 -7.17 -4.18 -18.56
CA PHE A 78 -6.48 -5.01 -19.55
C PHE A 78 -5.75 -4.17 -20.62
N GLY A 79 -4.42 -4.11 -20.53
CA GLY A 79 -3.53 -3.77 -21.64
C GLY A 79 -3.30 -2.31 -21.99
N ASN A 80 -4.05 -1.31 -21.52
CA ASN A 80 -3.80 0.10 -21.90
C ASN A 80 -4.11 1.07 -20.76
N LEU A 81 -3.06 1.65 -20.17
CA LEU A 81 -3.03 2.92 -19.42
C LEU A 81 -4.34 3.28 -18.68
N GLY A 82 -4.66 2.53 -17.62
CA GLY A 82 -5.74 2.92 -16.70
C GLY A 82 -5.34 4.17 -15.89
N PRO A 83 -6.30 5.01 -15.45
CA PRO A 83 -5.99 6.19 -14.67
C PRO A 83 -5.31 5.79 -13.36
N PHE A 84 -4.12 6.37 -13.13
CA PHE A 84 -3.36 6.22 -11.89
C PHE A 84 -3.99 7.12 -10.82
N TRP A 85 -4.39 6.53 -9.70
CA TRP A 85 -4.97 7.26 -8.57
C TRP A 85 -4.04 7.17 -7.36
N ILE A 86 -3.40 8.29 -7.02
CA ILE A 86 -2.78 8.46 -5.70
C ILE A 86 -3.88 8.93 -4.77
N LYS A 87 -4.16 8.15 -3.72
CA LYS A 87 -4.96 8.64 -2.60
C LYS A 87 -4.06 8.71 -1.37
N ILE A 88 -3.56 9.92 -1.09
CA ILE A 88 -3.00 10.24 0.22
C ILE A 88 -4.22 10.49 1.11
N ASP A 89 -4.59 9.49 1.90
CA ASP A 89 -5.71 9.64 2.81
C ASP A 89 -5.19 10.26 4.13
N PRO A 90 -5.65 11.47 4.50
CA PRO A 90 -5.15 12.16 5.68
C PRO A 90 -5.50 11.43 6.98
N SER A 91 -6.46 10.51 6.98
CA SER A 91 -6.81 9.70 8.16
C SER A 91 -5.79 8.61 8.50
N PHE A 92 -4.74 8.49 7.68
CA PHE A 92 -3.57 7.66 7.94
C PHE A 92 -2.41 8.44 8.59
N ILE A 93 -2.50 9.77 8.64
CA ILE A 93 -1.67 10.60 9.48
C ILE A 93 -2.51 10.86 10.73
N PHE A 94 -2.35 10.05 11.78
CA PHE A 94 -2.59 10.31 13.21
C PHE A 94 -2.65 8.97 13.96
#